data_AF-A0A6J1FZZ7-F1
#
_entry.id   AF-A0A6J1FZZ7-F1
#
_cell.length_a   1.000
_cell.length_b   1.000
_cell.length_c   1.000
_cell.angle_alpha   90.00
_cell.angle_beta   90.00
_cell.angle_gamma   90.00
#
_symmetry.space_group_name_H-M   'P 1'
#
loop_
_entity.id
_entity.type
_entity.pdbx_description
1 polymer ?
#
loop_
_entity_poly.entity_id
_entity_poly.type
_entity_poly.pdbx_seq_one_letter_code
_entity_poly.pdbx_strand_id
1 'polypeptide(L)'
;MESGGKGRDEEQDGMSVHSPCKAPPSSASSLPKEQAQIELELKLLQALEIYPLVKLQGIHRHFVLFGLMEFLRRSFDRQFSSDEVLQLLDRFYNLEMLKPDDEEMEILNHEEDFCLPQTFFVKEES
;
A
#
# COMPACT_ATOMS: atom_id res chain seq x y z
N MET A 1 14.47 -45.93 -81.14
CA MET A 1 13.75 -45.64 -79.89
C MET A 1 13.95 -44.15 -79.66
N GLU A 2 13.04 -43.26 -80.12
CA GLU A 2 11.80 -42.87 -79.42
C GLU A 2 12.11 -42.40 -77.99
N SER A 3 11.80 -41.22 -77.45
CA SER A 3 10.94 -40.07 -77.72
C SER A 3 11.60 -38.90 -76.94
N GLY A 4 11.58 -37.61 -77.32
CA GLY A 4 10.39 -36.76 -77.34
C GLY A 4 10.35 -35.84 -76.10
N GLY A 5 10.55 -34.52 -76.31
CA GLY A 5 9.74 -33.49 -75.64
C GLY A 5 10.37 -32.57 -74.57
N LYS A 6 10.60 -31.29 -74.97
CA LYS A 6 10.07 -30.03 -74.36
C LYS A 6 10.27 -29.84 -72.83
N GLY A 7 11.07 -28.90 -72.30
CA GLY A 7 11.14 -27.48 -72.62
C GLY A 7 9.99 -26.70 -71.97
N ARG A 8 10.27 -25.93 -70.90
CA ARG A 8 9.59 -24.68 -70.51
C ARG A 8 10.21 -24.04 -69.26
N ASP A 9 10.77 -22.85 -69.46
CA ASP A 9 10.82 -21.74 -68.50
C ASP A 9 9.41 -21.42 -67.97
N GLU A 10 9.30 -20.92 -66.73
CA GLU A 10 8.74 -19.59 -66.43
C GLU A 10 8.66 -19.33 -64.91
N GLU A 11 8.80 -18.04 -64.60
CA GLU A 11 8.88 -17.37 -63.31
C GLU A 11 7.62 -17.51 -62.43
N GLN A 12 7.83 -17.62 -61.11
CA GLN A 12 6.96 -17.08 -60.06
C GLN A 12 7.91 -16.64 -58.92
N ASP A 13 8.30 -15.37 -58.85
CA ASP A 13 7.61 -14.27 -58.14
C ASP A 13 7.21 -14.61 -56.70
N GLY A 14 7.56 -13.69 -55.79
CA GLY A 14 6.80 -13.54 -54.55
C GLY A 14 7.48 -13.95 -53.25
N MET A 15 8.27 -13.01 -52.72
CA MET A 15 8.20 -12.56 -51.32
C MET A 15 8.98 -13.32 -50.24
N SER A 16 10.06 -12.67 -49.82
CA SER A 16 10.62 -12.71 -48.46
C SER A 16 9.51 -12.64 -47.40
N VAL A 17 9.24 -13.75 -46.72
CA VAL A 17 8.40 -13.75 -45.53
C VAL A 17 9.26 -13.51 -44.30
N HIS A 18 9.36 -12.22 -43.96
CA HIS A 18 9.81 -11.69 -42.68
C HIS A 18 9.44 -12.59 -41.51
N SER A 19 10.39 -12.84 -40.62
CA SER A 19 10.13 -13.34 -39.27
C SER A 19 9.13 -12.44 -38.55
N PRO A 20 8.03 -13.00 -38.00
CA PRO A 20 7.39 -12.38 -36.87
C PRO A 20 7.81 -13.20 -35.66
N CYS A 21 8.82 -12.70 -34.94
CA CYS A 21 8.86 -12.85 -33.49
C CYS A 21 7.56 -12.25 -32.96
N LYS A 22 6.48 -13.04 -32.96
CA LYS A 22 5.23 -12.68 -32.33
C LYS A 22 5.43 -12.90 -30.84
N ALA A 23 6.09 -11.93 -30.19
CA ALA A 23 5.95 -11.78 -28.76
C ALA A 23 4.44 -11.73 -28.46
N PRO A 24 3.98 -12.34 -27.35
CA PRO A 24 2.57 -12.32 -26.97
C PRO A 24 2.01 -10.90 -27.05
N PRO A 25 0.73 -10.70 -27.41
CA PRO A 25 0.14 -9.37 -27.38
C PRO A 25 0.34 -8.81 -25.98
N SER A 26 1.09 -7.71 -25.95
CA SER A 26 1.49 -6.93 -24.79
C SER A 26 0.53 -7.04 -23.61
N SER A 27 1.04 -7.51 -22.47
CA SER A 27 0.49 -7.24 -21.13
C SER A 27 0.59 -5.75 -20.73
N ALA A 28 0.74 -4.83 -21.70
CA ALA A 28 1.01 -3.41 -21.45
C ALA A 28 -0.25 -2.59 -21.10
N SER A 29 -1.42 -3.21 -21.01
CA SER A 29 -2.68 -2.52 -20.68
C SER A 29 -2.87 -2.24 -19.19
N SER A 30 -2.12 -2.89 -18.29
CA SER A 30 -2.23 -2.72 -16.83
C SER A 30 -1.13 -1.84 -16.22
N LEU A 31 -0.05 -1.59 -16.95
CA LEU A 31 1.12 -0.80 -16.51
C LEU A 31 0.74 0.54 -15.82
N PRO A 32 -0.18 1.37 -16.35
CA PRO A 32 -0.50 2.65 -15.72
C PRO A 32 -1.21 2.48 -14.36
N LYS A 33 -2.03 1.43 -14.22
CA LYS A 33 -2.79 1.17 -12.99
C LYS A 33 -1.91 0.61 -11.90
N GLU A 34 -0.98 -0.29 -12.27
CA GLU A 34 0.01 -0.83 -11.36
C GLU A 34 0.98 0.27 -10.89
N GLN A 35 1.41 1.15 -11.79
CA GLN A 35 2.28 2.26 -11.44
C GLN A 35 1.63 3.24 -10.45
N ALA A 36 0.35 3.58 -10.65
CA ALA A 36 -0.39 4.44 -9.73
C ALA A 36 -0.59 3.78 -8.36
N GLN A 37 -0.83 2.47 -8.33
CA GLN A 37 -0.94 1.70 -7.08
C GLN A 37 0.39 1.70 -6.31
N ILE A 38 1.51 1.48 -6.99
CA ILE A 38 2.85 1.52 -6.38
C ILE A 38 3.16 2.90 -5.81
N GLU A 39 2.79 3.97 -6.52
CA GLU A 39 2.99 5.34 -6.04
C GLU A 39 2.16 5.62 -4.77
N LEU A 40 0.91 5.17 -4.74
CA LEU A 40 0.04 5.25 -3.57
C LEU A 40 0.64 4.52 -2.36
N GLU A 41 1.14 3.31 -2.60
CA GLU A 41 1.80 2.48 -1.60
C GLU A 41 3.08 3.14 -1.03
N LEU A 42 3.94 3.65 -1.91
CA LEU A 42 5.14 4.38 -1.50
C LEU A 42 4.81 5.62 -0.68
N LYS A 43 3.76 6.36 -1.06
CA LYS A 43 3.30 7.53 -0.31
C LYS A 43 2.76 7.17 1.06
N LEU A 44 2.04 6.06 1.18
CA LEU A 44 1.60 5.56 2.49
C LEU A 44 2.81 5.21 3.37
N LEU A 45 3.80 4.50 2.83
CA LEU A 45 5.01 4.14 3.59
C LEU A 45 5.78 5.38 4.06
N GLN A 46 5.87 6.42 3.22
CA GLN A 46 6.45 7.71 3.62
C GLN A 46 5.67 8.36 4.78
N ALA A 47 4.34 8.30 4.76
CA ALA A 47 3.50 8.88 5.81
C ALA A 47 3.72 8.21 7.18
N LEU A 48 4.12 6.93 7.21
CA LEU A 48 4.38 6.20 8.45
C LEU A 48 5.60 6.72 9.23
N GLU A 49 6.48 7.52 8.62
CA GLU A 49 7.54 8.24 9.35
C GLU A 49 6.96 9.29 10.32
N ILE A 50 5.81 9.86 9.98
CA ILE A 50 5.12 10.89 10.77
C ILE A 50 4.05 10.26 11.66
N TYR A 51 3.39 9.22 11.16
CA TYR A 51 2.26 8.54 11.79
C TYR A 51 2.62 7.07 12.08
N PRO A 52 3.21 6.77 13.25
CA PRO A 52 3.78 5.45 13.53
C PRO A 52 2.71 4.35 13.52
N LEU A 53 3.02 3.22 12.88
CA LEU A 53 2.11 2.07 12.78
C LEU A 53 1.72 1.50 14.15
N VAL A 54 2.64 1.52 15.12
CA VAL A 54 2.39 1.05 16.50
C VAL A 54 1.26 1.82 17.19
N LYS A 55 0.99 3.05 16.74
CA LYS A 55 -0.09 3.90 17.27
C LYS A 55 -1.44 3.65 16.58
N LEU A 56 -1.58 2.63 15.75
CA LEU A 56 -2.87 2.21 15.18
C LEU A 56 -3.78 1.49 16.19
N GLN A 57 -3.44 1.52 17.47
CA GLN A 57 -4.19 0.89 18.53
C GLN A 57 -4.82 1.90 19.49
N GLY A 58 -5.81 1.44 20.25
CA GLY A 58 -6.52 2.24 21.24
C GLY A 58 -7.06 3.55 20.67
N ILE A 59 -6.99 4.61 21.47
CA ILE A 59 -7.48 5.94 21.07
C ILE A 59 -6.63 6.57 19.97
N HIS A 60 -5.33 6.25 19.92
CA HIS A 60 -4.37 6.83 18.97
C HIS A 60 -4.68 6.47 17.53
N ARG A 61 -5.32 5.31 17.32
CA ARG A 61 -5.80 4.85 16.01
C ARG A 61 -6.55 5.93 15.23
N HIS A 62 -7.41 6.68 15.90
CA HIS A 62 -8.22 7.72 15.24
C HIS A 62 -7.36 8.85 14.69
N PHE A 63 -6.37 9.31 15.46
CA PHE A 63 -5.46 10.38 15.05
C PHE A 63 -4.52 9.93 13.95
N VAL A 64 -3.99 8.70 14.05
CA VAL A 64 -3.12 8.11 13.03
C VAL A 64 -3.88 7.94 11.72
N LEU A 65 -5.06 7.32 11.74
CA LEU A 65 -5.87 7.14 10.52
C LEU A 65 -6.27 8.48 9.90
N PHE A 66 -6.70 9.45 10.71
CA PHE A 66 -7.01 10.78 10.20
C PHE A 66 -5.79 11.46 9.55
N GLY A 67 -4.63 11.38 10.19
CA GLY A 67 -3.37 11.90 9.66
C GLY A 67 -2.98 11.26 8.34
N LEU A 68 -3.07 9.94 8.23
CA LEU A 68 -2.79 9.19 7.00
C LEU A 68 -3.78 9.57 5.88
N MET A 69 -5.08 9.64 6.18
CA MET A 69 -6.09 10.07 5.22
C MET A 69 -5.82 11.50 4.71
N GLU A 70 -5.48 12.44 5.61
CA GLU A 70 -5.16 13.82 5.22
C GLU A 70 -3.87 13.91 4.39
N PHE A 71 -2.84 13.15 4.75
CA PHE A 71 -1.58 13.12 4.01
C PHE A 71 -1.77 12.60 2.59
N LEU A 72 -2.49 11.48 2.44
CA LEU A 72 -2.80 10.90 1.14
C LEU A 72 -3.73 11.80 0.32
N ARG A 73 -4.74 12.42 0.96
CA ARG A 73 -5.63 13.38 0.30
C ARG A 73 -4.85 14.54 -0.31
N ARG A 74 -3.88 15.10 0.42
CA ARG A 74 -3.03 16.19 -0.09
C ARG A 74 -2.08 15.73 -1.20
N SER A 75 -1.67 14.46 -1.19
CA SER A 75 -0.75 13.90 -2.18
C SER A 75 -1.44 13.58 -3.51
N PHE A 76 -2.70 13.15 -3.47
CA PHE A 76 -3.44 12.63 -4.64
C PHE A 76 -4.67 13.45 -5.03
N ASP A 77 -4.99 14.53 -4.31
CA ASP A 77 -6.19 15.36 -4.49
C ASP A 77 -7.50 14.54 -4.51
N ARG A 78 -7.55 13.49 -3.68
CA ARG A 78 -8.65 12.54 -3.60
C ARG A 78 -8.99 12.23 -2.14
N GLN A 79 -10.27 12.09 -1.82
CA GLN A 79 -10.71 11.64 -0.49
C GLN A 79 -10.39 10.15 -0.28
N PHE A 80 -9.90 9.84 0.91
CA PHE A 80 -9.64 8.47 1.38
C PHE A 80 -10.56 8.18 2.57
N SER A 81 -11.13 6.96 2.61
CA SER A 81 -11.84 6.47 3.79
C SER A 81 -10.88 5.74 4.73
N SER A 82 -11.30 5.55 5.98
CA SER A 82 -10.52 4.75 6.94
C SER A 82 -10.30 3.33 6.43
N ASP A 83 -11.34 2.74 5.83
CA ASP A 83 -11.29 1.36 5.34
C ASP A 83 -10.33 1.21 4.16
N GLU A 84 -10.29 2.21 3.26
CA GLU A 84 -9.34 2.22 2.14
C GLU A 84 -7.89 2.28 2.63
N VAL A 85 -7.61 3.13 3.62
CA VAL A 85 -6.26 3.22 4.22
C VAL A 85 -5.90 1.94 4.96
N LEU A 86 -6.84 1.33 5.70
CA LEU A 86 -6.62 0.07 6.40
C LEU A 86 -6.34 -1.08 5.43
N GLN A 87 -7.08 -1.18 4.33
CA GLN A 87 -6.82 -2.17 3.28
C GLN A 87 -5.44 -1.97 2.63
N LEU A 88 -5.03 -0.72 2.43
CA LEU A 88 -3.71 -0.42 1.89
C LEU A 88 -2.59 -0.84 2.86
N LEU A 89 -2.78 -0.62 4.16
CA LEU A 89 -1.85 -1.06 5.20
C LEU A 89 -1.76 -2.59 5.31
N ASP A 90 -2.90 -3.28 5.18
CA ASP A 90 -3.00 -4.75 5.25
C ASP A 90 -2.18 -5.46 4.14
N ARG A 91 -1.86 -4.75 3.05
CA ARG A 91 -0.98 -5.26 1.98
C ARG A 91 0.49 -5.39 2.41
N PHE A 92 0.91 -4.63 3.43
CA PHE A 92 2.29 -4.59 3.93
C PHE A 92 2.45 -5.24 5.30
N TYR A 93 1.44 -5.10 6.15
CA TYR A 93 1.51 -5.47 7.55
C TYR A 93 0.35 -6.39 7.89
N ASN A 94 0.63 -7.42 8.68
CA ASN A 94 -0.43 -8.15 9.35
C ASN A 94 -0.95 -7.30 10.52
N LEU A 95 -2.06 -6.59 10.31
CA LEU A 95 -2.63 -5.69 11.31
C LEU A 95 -3.14 -6.44 12.55
N GLU A 96 -3.44 -7.74 12.45
CA GLU A 96 -3.83 -8.58 13.60
C GLU A 96 -2.66 -8.84 14.57
N MET A 97 -1.42 -8.72 14.09
CA MET A 97 -0.21 -8.87 14.90
C MET A 97 0.20 -7.60 15.64
N LEU A 98 -0.46 -6.46 15.35
CA LEU A 98 -0.41 -5.30 16.23
C LEU A 98 -1.20 -5.72 17.48
N LYS A 99 -0.52 -6.32 18.45
CA LYS A 99 -1.09 -6.59 19.77
C LYS A 99 -0.95 -5.34 20.63
N PRO A 100 -2.01 -4.94 21.36
CA PRO A 100 -1.87 -3.92 22.38
C PRO A 100 -0.77 -4.40 23.31
N ASP A 101 0.19 -3.52 23.59
CA ASP A 101 1.12 -3.82 24.67
C ASP A 101 0.25 -3.93 25.93
N ASP A 102 0.20 -5.12 26.53
CA ASP A 102 -0.69 -5.41 27.67
C ASP A 102 -0.44 -4.39 28.82
N GLU A 103 0.78 -3.87 28.89
CA GLU A 103 1.23 -2.82 29.81
C GLU A 103 0.48 -1.47 29.62
N GLU A 104 0.16 -1.07 28.38
CA GLU A 104 -0.54 0.21 28.11
C GLU A 104 -2.04 0.12 28.48
N MET A 105 -2.62 -1.07 28.34
CA MET A 105 -4.00 -1.34 28.78
C MET A 105 -4.13 -1.39 30.31
N GLU A 106 -3.13 -1.92 31.03
CA GLU A 106 -3.14 -1.92 32.50
C GLU A 106 -3.09 -0.50 33.08
N ILE A 107 -2.28 0.39 32.49
CA ILE A 107 -2.20 1.80 32.92
C ILE A 107 -3.53 2.53 32.72
N LEU A 108 -4.21 2.31 31.59
CA LEU A 108 -5.49 2.96 31.30
C LEU A 108 -6.66 2.45 32.15
N ASN A 109 -6.59 1.21 32.62
CA ASN A 109 -7.60 0.61 33.51
C ASN A 109 -7.22 0.72 34.99
N HIS A 110 -6.11 1.37 35.33
CA HIS A 110 -5.72 1.56 36.71
C HIS A 110 -6.64 2.60 37.37
N GLU A 111 -7.56 2.12 38.19
CA GLU A 111 -8.44 2.96 39.01
C GLU A 111 -7.69 3.34 40.30
N GLU A 112 -7.07 4.53 40.31
CA GLU A 112 -6.49 5.12 41.52
C GLU A 112 -7.51 6.03 42.19
N ASP A 113 -7.71 5.87 43.51
CA ASP A 113 -8.41 6.86 44.31
C ASP A 113 -7.60 8.16 44.34
N PHE A 114 -8.16 9.23 43.74
CA PHE A 114 -7.50 10.53 43.71
C PHE A 114 -7.32 11.07 45.14
N CYS A 115 -6.09 11.03 45.63
CA CYS A 115 -5.70 11.60 46.92
C CYS A 115 -4.72 12.75 46.70
N LEU A 116 -4.86 13.82 47.48
CA LEU A 116 -3.86 14.88 47.47
C LEU A 116 -2.52 14.35 48.02
N PRO A 117 -1.37 14.80 47.49
CA PRO A 117 -0.06 14.43 48.04
C PRO A 117 0.00 14.68 49.55
N GLN A 118 0.70 13.83 50.31
CA GLN A 118 0.76 13.97 51.78
C GLN A 118 1.28 15.34 52.24
N THR A 119 2.11 15.99 51.42
CA THR A 119 2.63 17.35 51.66
C THR A 119 1.54 18.43 51.72
N PHE A 120 0.36 18.19 51.13
CA PHE A 120 -0.79 19.09 51.22
C PHE A 120 -1.46 19.07 52.61
N PHE A 121 -1.28 17.98 53.36
CA PHE A 121 -1.86 17.81 54.70
C PHE A 121 -0.89 18.22 55.81
N VAL A 122 0.39 18.44 55.49
CA VAL A 122 1.37 19.04 56.41
C VAL A 122 1.20 20.55 56.38
N LYS A 123 0.06 21.00 56.90
CA LYS A 123 -0.18 22.40 57.21
C LYS A 123 0.56 22.69 58.51
N GLU A 124 1.63 23.48 58.47
CA GLU A 124 2.15 24.06 59.71
C GLU A 124 1.13 25.07 60.23
N GLU A 125 0.39 24.62 61.24
CA GLU A 125 -0.27 25.43 62.24
C GLU A 125 0.83 26.09 63.09
N SER A 126 0.99 27.40 62.98
CA SER A 126 1.77 28.26 63.89
C SER A 126 1.12 29.64 63.95
#